data_AF-A0AAV8ZPJ5-F1
#
_entry.id   AF-A0AAV8ZPJ5-F1
#
_cell.length_a   1.000
_cell.length_b   1.000
_cell.length_c   1.000
_cell.angle_alpha   90.00
_cell.angle_beta   90.00
_cell.angle_gamma   90.00
#
_symmetry.space_group_name_H-M   'P 1'
#
loop_
_entity.id
_entity.type
_entity.pdbx_description
1 polymer ?
#
loop_
_entity_poly.entity_id
_entity_poly.type
_entity_poly.pdbx_seq_one_letter_code
_entity_poly.pdbx_strand_id
1 'polypeptide(L)' 'MASSTTINYVEYYDNDSNEWYDAASMNVSRSALSACVVHGLPNAKDYTFLRRNNENGTEVASEEP' A
#
# COMPACT_ATOMS: atom_id res chain seq x y z
N MET A 1 -9.03 -19.45 -23.65
CA MET A 1 -7.73 -18.77 -23.44
C MET A 1 -7.87 -17.98 -22.15
N ALA A 2 -7.22 -18.40 -21.08
CA ALA A 2 -7.18 -17.58 -19.86
C ALA A 2 -6.25 -16.40 -20.15
N SER A 3 -6.79 -15.17 -20.13
CA SER A 3 -5.95 -13.98 -20.20
C SER A 3 -5.06 -13.97 -18.97
N SER A 4 -3.74 -14.04 -19.15
CA SER A 4 -2.80 -13.75 -18.08
C SER A 4 -2.91 -12.25 -17.79
N THR A 5 -3.73 -11.89 -16.81
CA THR A 5 -3.94 -10.49 -16.44
C THR A 5 -2.89 -10.12 -15.40
N THR A 6 -1.96 -9.26 -15.80
CA THR A 6 -0.94 -8.68 -14.93
C THR A 6 -1.51 -7.41 -14.31
N ILE A 7 -1.82 -7.44 -13.01
CA ILE A 7 -2.45 -6.34 -12.28
C ILE A 7 -1.56 -5.85 -11.13
N ASN A 8 -1.80 -4.64 -10.65
CA ASN A 8 -1.14 -4.08 -9.47
C ASN A 8 -2.12 -3.78 -8.32
N TYR A 9 -3.40 -4.04 -8.50
CA TYR A 9 -4.41 -3.88 -7.46
C TYR A 9 -4.16 -4.89 -6.32
N VAL A 10 -4.35 -4.43 -5.09
CA VAL A 10 -4.19 -5.21 -3.87
C VAL A 10 -5.43 -5.00 -3.03
N GLU A 11 -5.94 -6.08 -2.46
CA GLU A 11 -7.07 -6.07 -1.52
C GLU A 11 -6.66 -6.77 -0.23
N TYR A 12 -7.32 -6.42 0.87
CA TYR A 12 -7.20 -7.14 2.13
C TYR A 12 -8.59 -7.49 2.67
N TYR A 13 -8.66 -8.64 3.32
CA TYR A 13 -9.88 -9.11 3.97
C TYR A 13 -9.87 -8.68 5.44
N ASP A 14 -10.97 -8.07 5.89
CA ASP A 14 -11.23 -7.81 7.29
C ASP A 14 -12.25 -8.82 7.82
N ASN A 15 -11.86 -9.55 8.86
CA ASN A 15 -12.70 -10.57 9.47
C ASN A 15 -13.82 -9.96 10.34
N ASP A 16 -13.63 -8.75 10.88
CA ASP A 16 -14.60 -8.14 11.80
C ASP A 16 -15.84 -7.64 11.04
N SER A 17 -15.65 -7.05 9.86
CA SER A 17 -16.74 -6.65 8.95
C SER A 17 -17.12 -7.73 7.95
N ASN A 18 -16.29 -8.77 7.78
CA ASN A 18 -16.45 -9.83 6.78
C ASN A 18 -16.53 -9.28 5.34
N GLU A 19 -15.68 -8.29 5.05
CA GLU A 19 -15.62 -7.60 3.76
C GLU A 19 -14.18 -7.51 3.23
N TRP A 20 -14.07 -7.30 1.92
CA TRP A 20 -12.81 -6.99 1.25
C TRP A 20 -12.69 -5.49 1.02
N TYR A 21 -11.49 -4.96 1.23
CA TYR A 21 -11.19 -3.54 1.06
C TYR A 21 -9.99 -3.33 0.15
N ASP A 22 -10.00 -2.21 -0.56
CA ASP A 22 -8.87 -1.74 -1.35
C ASP A 22 -7.66 -1.47 -0.45
N ALA A 23 -6.51 -2.04 -0.80
CA ALA A 23 -5.22 -1.72 -0.22
C ALA A 23 -4.41 -0.82 -1.17
N ALA A 24 -3.24 -0.39 -0.70
CA ALA A 24 -2.30 0.33 -1.55
C ALA A 24 -1.81 -0.56 -2.70
N SER A 25 -2.03 -0.12 -3.94
CA SER A 25 -1.57 -0.83 -5.14
C SER A 25 -0.04 -0.99 -5.17
N MET A 26 0.43 -2.08 -5.80
CA MET A 26 1.85 -2.28 -6.07
C MET A 26 2.37 -1.22 -7.05
N ASN A 27 3.66 -0.90 -6.93
CA ASN A 27 4.36 0.01 -7.85
C ASN A 27 4.60 -0.60 -9.25
N VAL A 28 4.45 -1.93 -9.39
CA VAL A 28 4.64 -2.67 -10.64
C VAL A 28 3.55 -3.73 -10.74
N SER A 29 2.87 -3.81 -11.89
CA SER A 29 1.89 -4.87 -12.17
C SER A 29 2.59 -6.22 -12.31
N ARG A 30 2.08 -7.25 -11.64
CA ARG A 30 2.67 -8.61 -11.64
C ARG A 30 1.57 -9.67 -11.75
N SER A 31 1.95 -10.84 -12.24
CA SER A 31 1.15 -12.07 -12.19
C SER A 31 2.10 -13.23 -11.84
N ALA A 32 1.56 -14.36 -11.38
CA ALA A 32 2.35 -15.51 -10.90
C ALA A 32 3.41 -15.14 -9.83
N LEU A 33 3.07 -14.22 -8.91
CA LEU A 33 3.97 -13.75 -7.86
C LEU A 33 3.94 -14.66 -6.61
N SER A 34 5.01 -14.60 -5.82
CA SER A 34 5.07 -15.13 -4.45
C SER A 34 5.33 -13.98 -3.48
N ALA A 35 4.82 -14.08 -2.26
CA ALA A 35 4.98 -13.08 -1.21
C ALA A 35 5.27 -13.74 0.14
N CYS A 36 5.96 -13.03 1.03
CA CYS A 36 6.20 -13.44 2.42
C CYS A 36 6.12 -12.23 3.35
N VAL A 37 5.87 -12.47 4.64
CA VAL A 37 5.84 -11.44 5.68
C VAL A 37 7.16 -11.44 6.44
N VAL A 38 7.80 -10.27 6.54
CA VAL A 38 9.05 -10.09 7.29
C VAL A 38 8.76 -9.26 8.54
N HIS A 39 9.18 -9.76 9.71
CA HIS A 39 8.99 -9.10 10.99
C HIS A 39 10.30 -8.53 11.52
N GLY A 40 10.20 -7.53 12.42
CA GLY A 40 11.34 -7.06 13.22
C GLY A 40 12.35 -6.17 12.50
N LEU A 41 12.02 -5.63 11.32
CA LEU A 41 12.87 -4.67 10.62
C LEU A 41 12.77 -3.28 11.28
N PRO A 42 13.86 -2.74 11.88
CA PRO A 42 13.82 -1.46 12.60
C PRO A 42 13.43 -0.26 11.71
N ASN A 43 13.77 -0.33 10.43
CA ASN A 43 13.54 0.70 9.42
C ASN A 43 12.34 0.41 8.50
N ALA A 44 11.46 -0.55 8.84
CA ALA A 44 10.35 -0.93 7.97
C ALA A 44 9.49 0.27 7.55
N LYS A 45 9.24 1.21 8.48
CA LYS A 45 8.45 2.42 8.22
C LYS A 45 9.04 3.32 7.13
N ASP A 46 10.35 3.34 6.95
CA ASP A 46 11.01 4.18 5.96
C ASP A 46 10.78 3.71 4.52
N TYR A 47 10.40 2.43 4.37
CA TYR A 47 10.15 1.77 3.10
C TYR A 47 8.66 1.46 2.88
N THR A 48 7.77 1.87 3.78
CA THR A 48 6.32 1.77 3.57
C THR A 48 5.75 3.07 3.01
N PHE A 49 4.56 2.98 2.43
CA PHE A 49 3.77 4.10 1.93
C PHE A 49 3.49 5.18 3.00
N LEU A 50 3.53 4.82 4.29
CA LEU A 50 3.31 5.74 5.40
C LEU A 50 4.34 6.88 5.44
N ARG A 51 5.60 6.61 5.07
CA ARG A 51 6.61 7.68 4.97
C ARG A 51 6.30 8.68 3.85
N ARG A 52 5.86 8.18 2.69
CA ARG A 52 5.54 9.03 1.52
C ARG A 52 4.34 9.96 1.79
N ASN A 53 3.36 9.52 2.57
CA ASN A 53 2.21 10.37 2.92
C ASN A 53 2.60 11.47 3.92
N ASN A 54 3.51 11.18 4.85
CA ASN A 54 3.97 12.16 5.84
C ASN A 54 4.84 13.28 5.24
N GLU A 55 5.52 13.04 4.11
CA GLU A 55 6.30 14.07 3.41
C GLU A 55 5.44 15.04 2.59
N ASN A 56 4.21 14.65 2.21
CA ASN A 56 3.27 15.47 1.45
C ASN A 56 2.21 16.17 2.33
N GLY A 57 2.20 15.91 3.64
CA GLY A 57 1.21 16.42 4.60
C GLY A 57 1.62 17.70 5.35
N THR A 58 2.69 18.37 4.94
CA THR A 58 3.06 19.71 5.46
C THR A 58 2.74 20.80 4.44
N GLU A 59 1.46 20.89 4.05
CA GLU A 59 0.94 22.19 3.65
C GLU A 59 0.77 22.98 4.94
N VAL A 60 1.78 23.81 5.23
CA VAL A 60 1.76 24.74 6.35
C VAL A 60 0.58 25.67 6.10
N ALA A 61 -0.49 25.53 6.89
CA ALA A 61 -1.46 26.58 7.05
C ALA A 61 -0.75 27.75 7.74
N SER A 62 -0.08 28.59 6.94
CA SER A 62 0.32 29.93 7.36
C SER A 62 -0.79 30.88 6.94
N GLU A 63 -1.61 31.25 7.92
CA GLU A 63 -2.31 32.53 7.95
C GLU A 63 -1.35 33.65 7.53
N GLU A 64 -1.82 34.55 6.67
CA GLU A 64 -1.36 35.94 6.54
C GLU A 64 -2.59 36.77 6.06
N PRO A 65 -2.65 38.08 6.36
CA PRO A 65 -3.83 38.81 6.86
C PRO A 65 -4.90 39.22 5.84
#